data_AF-V4PET0-F1
#
_entry.id   AF-V4PET0-F1
#
_cell.length_a   1.000
_cell.length_b   1.000
_cell.length_c   1.000
_cell.angle_alpha   90.00
_cell.angle_beta   90.00
_cell.angle_gamma   90.00
#
_symmetry.space_group_name_H-M   'P 1'
#
loop_
_entity.id
_entity.type
_entity.pdbx_description
1 polymer ?
#
loop_
_entity_poly.entity_id
_entity_poly.type
_entity_poly.pdbx_seq_one_letter_code
_entity_poly.pdbx_strand_id
1 'polypeptide(L)'
;MTYTMPLSTADKLEKLRKGAPGRYEFHLVQGESYEAFEALMAEAKGVAHQQGGIWEVVEGTQAHHKSFIVTLLAPATIDENRHL
;
A
#
# COMPACT_ATOMS: atom_id res chain seq x y z
N MET A 1 6.51 -23.53 -9.83
CA MET A 1 5.60 -22.84 -8.88
C MET A 1 6.39 -21.67 -8.32
N THR A 2 6.12 -20.45 -8.78
CA THR A 2 6.86 -19.27 -8.31
C THR A 2 6.28 -18.88 -6.95
N TYR A 3 6.93 -19.28 -5.87
CA TYR A 3 6.61 -18.82 -4.52
C TYR A 3 7.06 -17.36 -4.43
N THR A 4 6.14 -16.42 -4.70
CA THR A 4 6.40 -15.00 -4.44
C THR A 4 6.41 -14.83 -2.93
N MET A 5 7.60 -14.74 -2.33
CA MET A 5 7.71 -14.38 -0.92
C MET A 5 6.96 -13.06 -0.68
N PRO A 6 6.19 -12.93 0.42
CA PRO A 6 5.55 -11.67 0.74
C PRO A 6 6.64 -10.60 0.91
N LEU A 7 6.52 -9.50 0.15
CA LEU A 7 7.41 -8.35 0.28
C LEU A 7 7.42 -7.84 1.72
N SER A 8 8.59 -7.46 2.22
CA SER A 8 8.69 -6.84 3.54
C SER A 8 7.92 -5.51 3.57
N THR A 9 7.54 -5.06 4.77
CA THR A 9 6.89 -3.76 4.98
C THR A 9 7.71 -2.60 4.38
N ALA A 10 9.03 -2.65 4.54
CA ALA A 10 9.95 -1.66 3.97
C ALA A 10 9.94 -1.67 2.43
N ASP A 11 9.98 -2.84 1.80
CA ASP A 11 9.96 -2.94 0.33
C ASP A 11 8.64 -2.45 -0.27
N LYS A 12 7.51 -2.74 0.40
CA LYS A 12 6.18 -2.25 0.00
C LYS A 12 6.13 -0.72 0.03
N LEU A 13 6.63 -0.13 1.11
CA LEU A 13 6.69 1.32 1.25
C LEU A 13 7.62 1.96 0.22
N GLU A 14 8.78 1.36 -0.06
CA GLU A 14 9.69 1.87 -1.09
C GLU A 14 9.05 1.85 -2.49
N LYS A 15 8.37 0.75 -2.85
CA LYS A 15 7.62 0.65 -4.12
C LYS A 15 6.51 1.69 -4.20
N LEU A 16 5.78 1.89 -3.10
CA LEU A 16 4.77 2.92 -2.99
C LEU A 16 5.36 4.32 -3.21
N ARG A 17 6.50 4.63 -2.56
CA ARG A 17 7.24 5.91 -2.73
C ARG A 17 7.68 6.13 -4.18
N LYS A 18 8.05 5.06 -4.88
CA LYS A 18 8.40 5.08 -6.32
C LYS A 18 7.19 5.23 -7.24
N GLY A 19 5.97 5.27 -6.71
CA GLY A 19 4.75 5.35 -7.52
C GLY A 19 4.45 4.06 -8.30
N ALA A 20 5.02 2.92 -7.89
CA ALA A 20 4.79 1.67 -8.58
C ALA A 20 3.33 1.24 -8.42
N PRO A 21 2.59 0.99 -9.51
CA PRO A 21 1.19 0.58 -9.41
C PRO A 21 1.06 -0.78 -8.72
N GLY A 22 0.03 -0.93 -7.91
CA GLY A 22 -0.21 -2.15 -7.15
C GLY A 22 -1.02 -1.95 -5.88
N ARG A 23 -1.40 -3.08 -5.26
CA ARG A 23 -2.07 -3.14 -3.95
C ARG A 23 -1.03 -3.51 -2.89
N TYR A 24 -0.83 -2.61 -1.94
CA TYR A 24 0.12 -2.73 -0.83
C TYR A 24 -0.65 -2.89 0.47
N GLU A 25 -0.60 -4.09 1.05
CA GLU A 25 -1.23 -4.39 2.32
C GLU A 25 -0.21 -4.42 3.45
N PHE A 26 -0.53 -3.73 4.54
CA PHE A 26 0.28 -3.57 5.73
C PHE A 26 -0.49 -4.09 6.93
N HIS A 27 0.19 -4.85 7.78
CA HIS A 27 -0.40 -5.46 8.97
C HIS A 27 0.43 -5.11 10.18
N LEU A 28 -0.23 -4.84 11.30
CA LEU A 28 0.44 -4.78 12.60
C LEU A 28 0.84 -6.21 13.01
N VAL A 29 2.14 -6.47 13.12
CA VAL A 29 2.63 -7.78 13.57
C VAL A 29 2.61 -7.85 15.09
N GLN A 30 2.27 -9.01 15.64
CA GLN A 30 2.29 -9.22 17.09
C GLN A 30 3.70 -8.97 17.65
N GLY A 31 3.81 -8.01 18.58
CA GLY A 31 5.08 -7.60 19.17
C GLY A 31 5.68 -6.32 18.56
N GLU A 32 5.12 -5.78 17.47
CA GLU A 32 5.46 -4.45 16.98
C GLU A 32 4.78 -3.34 17.81
N SER A 33 5.46 -2.21 17.93
CA SER A 33 4.87 -1.03 18.56
C SER A 33 3.73 -0.49 17.69
N TYR A 34 2.58 -0.28 18.33
CA TYR A 34 1.45 0.38 17.69
C TYR A 34 1.81 1.78 17.17
N GLU A 35 2.67 2.51 17.88
CA GLU A 35 3.16 3.83 17.46
C GLU A 35 3.97 3.76 16.15
N ALA A 36 4.81 2.74 16.02
CA ALA A 36 5.57 2.52 14.78
C ALA A 36 4.65 2.19 13.60
N PHE A 37 3.58 1.42 13.86
CA PHE A 37 2.56 1.12 12.85
C PHE A 37 1.73 2.35 12.46
N GLU A 38 1.39 3.22 13.42
CA GLU A 38 0.71 4.49 13.13
C GLU A 38 1.58 5.44 12.30
N ALA A 39 2.88 5.52 12.59
CA ALA A 39 3.83 6.30 11.79
C ALA A 39 3.91 5.79 10.34
N LEU A 40 4.01 4.46 10.17
CA LEU A 40 3.99 3.81 8.86
C LEU A 40 2.67 4.09 8.10
N MET A 41 1.53 4.02 8.80
CA MET A 41 0.22 4.32 8.25
C MET A 41 0.13 5.76 7.75
N ALA A 42 0.59 6.73 8.57
CA ALA A 42 0.61 8.14 8.20
C ALA A 42 1.49 8.40 6.97
N GLU A 43 2.66 7.77 6.92
CA GLU A 43 3.57 7.90 5.79
C GLU A 43 2.98 7.32 4.50
N ALA A 44 2.52 6.06 4.55
CA ALA A 44 1.92 5.39 3.39
C ALA A 44 0.71 6.17 2.85
N LYS A 45 -0.10 6.77 3.73
CA LYS A 45 -1.20 7.65 3.34
C LYS A 45 -0.71 8.93 2.64
N GLY A 46 0.35 9.56 3.15
CA GLY A 46 0.95 10.75 2.54
C GLY A 46 1.47 10.45 1.13
N VAL A 47 2.19 9.35 0.97
CA VAL A 47 2.69 8.89 -0.34
C VAL A 47 1.53 8.55 -1.28
N ALA A 48 0.53 7.82 -0.80
CA ALA A 48 -0.66 7.49 -1.60
C ALA A 48 -1.33 8.75 -2.15
N HIS A 49 -1.53 9.75 -1.31
CA HIS A 49 -2.15 11.01 -1.72
C HIS A 49 -1.32 11.76 -2.78
N GLN A 50 0.01 11.78 -2.63
CA GLN A 50 0.91 12.39 -3.62
C GLN A 50 0.87 11.67 -4.98
N GLN A 51 0.71 10.35 -4.97
CA GLN A 51 0.70 9.50 -6.16
C GLN A 51 -0.71 9.29 -6.76
N GLY A 52 -1.76 9.90 -6.17
CA GLY A 52 -3.14 9.71 -6.62
C GLY A 52 -3.73 8.32 -6.30
N GLY A 53 -3.23 7.67 -5.27
CA GLY A 53 -3.65 6.36 -4.79
C GLY A 53 -4.95 6.36 -4.00
N ILE A 54 -5.59 5.18 -3.96
CA ILE A 54 -6.74 4.89 -3.10
C ILE A 54 -6.26 4.31 -1.78
N TRP A 55 -6.84 4.78 -0.68
CA TRP A 55 -6.54 4.35 0.68
C TRP A 55 -7.71 3.61 1.30
N GLU A 56 -7.47 2.45 1.91
CA GLU A 56 -8.47 1.63 2.59
C GLU A 56 -7.93 1.16 3.94
N VAL A 57 -8.63 1.40 5.04
CA VAL A 57 -8.28 0.79 6.35
C VAL A 57 -9.09 -0.48 6.53
N VAL A 58 -8.43 -1.58 6.89
CA VAL A 58 -9.07 -2.87 7.15
C VAL A 58 -8.88 -3.22 8.61
N GLU A 59 -9.90 -2.94 9.42
CA GLU A 59 -9.95 -3.35 10.81
C GLU A 59 -10.46 -4.79 10.89
N GLY A 60 -9.61 -5.72 11.35
CA GLY A 60 -10.03 -7.09 11.61
C GLY A 60 -10.92 -7.14 12.84
N THR A 61 -12.02 -7.89 12.78
CA THR A 61 -12.94 -8.15 13.91
C THR A 61 -12.33 -9.03 15.01
N GLN A 62 -11.15 -9.63 14.78
CA GLN A 62 -10.40 -10.29 15.83
C GLN A 62 -9.51 -9.27 16.53
N ALA A 63 -9.76 -9.10 17.84
CA ALA A 63 -9.06 -8.18 18.71
C ALA A 63 -7.54 -8.22 18.42
N HIS A 64 -6.99 -7.04 18.08
CA HIS A 64 -5.56 -6.77 17.83
C HIS A 64 -5.00 -6.97 16.42
N HIS A 65 -5.78 -7.42 15.42
CA HIS A 65 -5.32 -7.33 14.02
C HIS A 65 -5.79 -6.04 13.35
N LYS A 66 -4.90 -5.04 13.31
CA LYS A 66 -5.07 -3.85 12.48
C LYS A 66 -4.26 -3.98 11.20
N SER A 67 -4.91 -3.68 10.08
CA SER A 67 -4.28 -3.67 8.76
C SER A 67 -4.78 -2.46 7.96
N PHE A 68 -3.99 -2.02 6.99
CA PHE A 68 -4.42 -1.03 6.03
C PHE A 68 -3.85 -1.36 4.66
N ILE A 69 -4.52 -0.85 3.64
CA ILE A 69 -4.26 -1.15 2.25
C ILE A 69 -4.15 0.15 1.47
N VAL A 70 -3.12 0.21 0.64
CA VAL A 70 -2.90 1.30 -0.31
C VAL A 70 -2.91 0.73 -1.71
N THR A 71 -3.73 1.30 -2.58
CA THR A 71 -3.80 0.90 -3.99
C THR A 71 -3.36 2.06 -4.86
N LEU A 72 -2.24 1.91 -5.58
CA LEU A 72 -1.85 2.82 -6.65
C LEU A 72 -2.36 2.26 -7.97
N LEU A 73 -3.17 3.05 -8.67
CA LEU A 73 -3.62 2.72 -10.01
C LEU A 73 -2.47 2.97 -10.99
N ALA A 74 -2.31 2.10 -11.99
CA ALA A 74 -1.43 2.43 -13.11
C ALA A 74 -1.94 3.73 -13.74
N PRO A 75 -1.06 4.67 -14.12
CA PRO A 75 -1.48 5.82 -14.91
C PRO A 75 -2.23 5.25 -16.10
N ALA A 76 -3.48 5.68 -16.30
CA ALA A 76 -4.22 5.32 -17.48
C ALA A 76 -3.32 5.70 -18.66
N THR A 77 -2.80 4.71 -19.37
CA THR A 77 -2.12 4.97 -20.63
C THR A 77 -3.25 5.48 -21.51
N ILE A 78 -3.37 6.81 -21.61
CA ILE A 78 -4.20 7.41 -22.64
C ILE A 78 -3.53 6.92 -23.91
N ASP A 79 -4.13 5.90 -24.53
CA ASP A 79 -3.79 5.50 -25.88
C ASP A 79 -4.20 6.68 -26.76
N GLU A 80 -3.26 7.60 -27.02
CA GLU A 80 -3.44 8.75 -27.91
C GLU A 80 -3.60 8.31 -29.39
N ASN A 81 -3.82 7.03 -29.66
CA ASN A 81 -4.04 6.46 -30.99
C ASN A 81 -5.52 6.31 -31.35
N ARG A 82 -6.39 7.18 -30.80
CA ARG A 82 -7.74 7.38 -31.36
C ARG A 82 -7.73 8.50 -32.40
N HIS A 83 -6.93 8.32 -33.44
CA HIS A 83 -7.12 9.00 -34.73
C HIS A 83 -7.96 8.09 -35.64
N LEU A 84 -9.26 8.34 -35.69
CA LEU A 84 -10.13 8.02 -36.83
C LEU A 84 -11.14 9.15 -37.00
#